data_AF-A0A924Z421-F1
#
_entry.id   AF-A0A924Z421-F1
#
_cell.length_a   1.000
_cell.length_b   1.000
_cell.length_c   1.000
_cell.angle_alpha   90.00
_cell.angle_beta   90.00
_cell.angle_gamma   90.00
#
_symmetry.space_group_name_H-M   'P 1'
#
loop_
_entity.id
_entity.type
_entity.pdbx_description
1 polymer ?
#
loop_
_entity_poly.entity_id
_entity_poly.type
_entity_poly.pdbx_seq_one_letter_code
_entity_poly.pdbx_strand_id
1 'polypeptide(L)' 'AANVRAAPDKNSKLITTLNNGQKVTVFEEPNGWIKVELDNGIKGWVANNLVR' A
#
# COMPACT_ATOMS: atom_id res chain seq x y z
N ALA A 1 -3.81 -0.80 -10.39
CA ALA A 1 -2.60 -0.23 -9.77
C ALA A 1 -2.98 0.33 -8.41
N ALA A 2 -2.27 -0.05 -7.36
CA ALA A 2 -2.53 0.31 -5.97
C ALA A 2 -1.51 1.36 -5.51
N ASN A 3 -1.97 2.46 -4.93
CA ASN A 3 -1.09 3.53 -4.49
C ASN A 3 -0.53 3.23 -3.10
N VAL A 4 0.79 3.17 -2.97
CA VAL A 4 1.50 2.99 -1.69
C VAL A 4 1.86 4.37 -1.14
N ARG A 5 1.27 4.72 0.01
CA ARG A 5 1.44 6.00 0.68
C ARG A 5 2.25 5.84 1.97
N ALA A 6 2.86 6.93 2.43
CA ALA A 6 3.65 6.92 3.66
C ALA A 6 2.83 6.72 4.95
N ALA A 7 1.57 7.15 4.94
CA ALA A 7 0.63 7.00 6.04
C ALA A 7 -0.74 6.52 5.51
N PRO A 8 -1.61 5.94 6.38
CA PRO A 8 -2.97 5.54 6.04
C PRO A 8 -3.90 6.76 5.88
N ASP A 9 -3.49 7.69 5.01
CA ASP A 9 -4.20 8.93 4.70
C ASP A 9 -4.19 9.14 3.18
N LYS A 10 -5.35 9.50 2.62
CA LYS A 10 -5.52 9.79 1.19
C LYS A 10 -4.70 10.99 0.73
N ASN A 11 -4.40 11.92 1.65
CA ASN A 11 -3.59 13.12 1.40
C ASN A 11 -2.11 12.91 1.72
N SER A 12 -1.72 11.76 2.27
CA SER A 12 -0.31 11.44 2.51
C SER A 12 0.47 11.38 1.21
N LYS A 13 1.76 11.71 1.31
CA LYS A 13 2.74 11.53 0.24
C LYS A 13 2.66 10.13 -0.36
N LEU A 14 2.54 10.09 -1.68
CA LEU A 14 2.66 8.87 -2.47
C LEU A 14 4.13 8.46 -2.49
N ILE A 15 4.44 7.26 -1.97
CA ILE A 15 5.80 6.70 -2.02
C ILE A 15 6.01 6.06 -3.38
N THR A 16 5.08 5.17 -3.77
CA THR A 16 5.16 4.42 -5.02
C THR A 16 3.79 3.90 -5.41
N THR A 17 3.70 3.26 -6.56
CA THR A 17 2.50 2.59 -7.06
C THR A 17 2.82 1.12 -7.36
N LEU A 18 1.97 0.25 -6.84
CA LEU A 18 1.96 -1.18 -7.11
C LEU A 18 1.19 -1.47 -8.40
N ASN A 19 1.82 -2.21 -9.29
CA ASN A 19 1.20 -2.77 -10.48
C ASN A 19 0.52 -4.10 -10.15
N ASN A 20 -0.52 -4.45 -10.92
CA ASN A 20 -1.18 -5.75 -10.75
C ASN A 20 -0.18 -6.89 -10.98
N GLY A 21 -0.16 -7.85 -10.06
CA GLY A 21 0.76 -8.98 -10.08
C GLY A 21 2.09 -8.74 -9.35
N GLN A 22 2.36 -7.54 -8.83
CA GLN A 22 3.48 -7.35 -7.91
C GLN A 22 3.19 -8.05 -6.58
N LYS A 23 4.16 -8.82 -6.11
CA LYS A 23 4.12 -9.43 -4.78
C LYS A 23 4.43 -8.37 -3.73
N VAL A 24 3.68 -8.43 -2.65
CA VAL A 24 3.90 -7.63 -1.46
C VAL A 24 3.64 -8.49 -0.23
N THR A 25 4.35 -8.18 0.84
CA THR A 25 4.07 -8.77 2.15
C THR A 25 3.09 -7.88 2.88
N VAL A 26 1.94 -8.41 3.27
CA VAL A 26 0.93 -7.69 4.05
C VAL A 26 1.20 -7.90 5.54
N PHE A 27 1.20 -6.82 6.31
CA PHE A 27 1.41 -6.86 7.77
C PHE A 27 0.12 -6.64 8.55
N GLU A 28 -0.65 -5.62 8.17
CA GLU A 28 -1.80 -5.15 8.94
C GLU A 28 -2.84 -4.54 8.01
N GLU A 29 -4.13 -4.69 8.33
CA GLU A 29 -5.24 -4.14 7.52
C GLU A 29 -6.25 -3.27 8.31
N PRO A 30 -5.81 -2.24 9.05
CA PRO A 30 -6.73 -1.42 9.84
C PRO A 30 -7.55 -0.45 8.98
N ASN A 31 -8.85 -0.36 9.27
CA ASN A 31 -9.73 0.75 8.83
C ASN A 31 -9.68 1.05 7.32
N GLY A 32 -9.62 0.01 6.49
CA GLY A 32 -9.62 0.16 5.02
C GLY A 32 -8.25 0.54 4.44
N TRP A 33 -7.17 0.37 5.20
CA TRP A 33 -5.80 0.50 4.75
C TRP A 33 -5.04 -0.80 4.98
N ILE A 34 -4.14 -1.12 4.08
CA ILE A 34 -3.31 -2.33 4.08
C ILE A 34 -1.86 -1.87 4.17
N LYS A 35 -1.20 -2.21 5.26
CA LYS A 35 0.23 -1.99 5.45
C LYS A 35 0.98 -3.08 4.71
N VAL A 36 1.79 -2.68 3.74
CA VAL A 36 2.54 -3.58 2.87
C VAL A 36 4.03 -3.28 2.92
N GLU A 37 4.85 -4.31 2.80
CA GLU A 37 6.27 -4.22 2.48
C GLU A 37 6.49 -4.77 1.08
N LEU A 38 7.16 -3.97 0.27
CA LEU A 38 7.61 -4.31 -1.07
C LEU A 38 8.90 -5.14 -0.99
N ASP A 39 9.17 -5.93 -2.04
CA ASP A 39 10.38 -6.76 -2.13
C ASP A 39 11.70 -5.96 -2.05
N ASN A 40 11.65 -4.65 -2.31
CA ASN A 40 12.78 -3.74 -2.17
C ASN A 40 12.94 -3.16 -0.75
N GLY A 41 12.19 -3.66 0.23
CA GLY A 41 12.20 -3.21 1.63
C GLY A 41 11.40 -1.92 1.89
N ILE A 42 10.74 -1.36 0.88
CA ILE A 42 9.91 -0.17 1.07
C ILE A 42 8.61 -0.58 1.78
N LYS A 43 8.32 0.08 2.90
CA LYS A 43 7.08 -0.07 3.66
C LYS A 43 6.14 1.08 3.38
N GLY A 44 4.85 0.77 3.25
CA GLY A 44 3.83 1.80 3.09
C GLY A 44 2.41 1.27 3.21
N TRP A 45 1.46 2.15 2.94
CA TRP A 45 0.05 1.94 3.15
C TRP A 45 -0.72 2.02 1.83
N VAL A 46 -1.50 0.99 1.56
CA VAL A 46 -2.35 0.89 0.38
C VAL A 46 -3.80 1.02 0.82
N ALA A 47 -4.59 1.83 0.14
CA ALA A 47 -6.03 1.88 0.41
C ALA A 47 -6.69 0.59 -0.08
N ASN A 48 -7.43 -0.10 0.80
CA ASN A 48 -8.17 -1.33 0.50
C ASN A 48 -9.19 -1.12 -0.65
N ASN A 49 -9.69 0.12 -0.80
CA ASN A 49 -10.63 0.49 -1.87
C ASN A 49 -10.06 0.41 -3.31
N LEU A 50 -8.76 0.11 -3.48
CA LEU A 50 -8.12 -0.05 -4.79
C LEU A 50 -7.89 -1.53 -5.17
N VAL A 51 -8.16 -2.47 -4.27
CA VAL A 51 -8.09 -3.90 -4.53
C VAL A 51 -9.52 -4.37 -4.79
N ARG A 52 -9.88 -4.61 -6.06
CA ARG A 52 -11.20 -5.10 -6.47
C ARG A 52 -11.03 -6.28 -7.40
#